data_AF-A0A8T9S4U1-F1
#
_entry.id   AF-A0A8T9S4U1-F1
#
_cell.length_a   1.000
_cell.length_b   1.000
_cell.length_c   1.000
_cell.angle_alpha   90.00
_cell.angle_beta   90.00
_cell.angle_gamma   90.00
#
_symmetry.space_group_name_H-M   'P 1'
#
loop_
_entity.id
_entity.type
_entity.pdbx_description
1 polymer ?
#
loop_
_entity_poly.entity_id
_entity_poly.type
_entity_poly.pdbx_seq_one_letter_code
_entity_poly.pdbx_strand_id
1 'polypeptide(L)'
;MDVTSLPTESLYKFMAFAGLIIIFGTAAYAYKFLTAIGKQLITVQTDVAVFQVKSAKYREGVLKRMAAIKSEAADIMGIQLGELEKELISVRTTDNNPVGLYAGKNFSPEAQELFKKMSANREIVDDGGYELDIISAELAGKIDLLAFETRQERLLKIGCVISILVGSVLTYYGFKHWAVMQDYADRVLIKEAIDKLK
;
A
#
# COMPACT_ATOMS: atom_id res chain seq x y z
N MET A 1 45.94 -36.26 29.31
CA MET A 1 45.04 -37.42 29.25
C MET A 1 43.82 -36.96 28.49
N ASP A 2 43.53 -37.60 27.35
CA ASP A 2 42.28 -37.36 26.63
C ASP A 2 41.14 -37.91 27.47
N VAL A 3 40.48 -37.02 28.18
CA VAL A 3 39.17 -37.30 28.75
C VAL A 3 38.26 -37.36 27.52
N THR A 4 38.03 -38.55 27.01
CA THR A 4 37.14 -38.78 25.87
C THR A 4 35.80 -38.16 26.24
N SER A 5 35.50 -36.99 25.65
CA SER A 5 34.21 -36.34 25.79
C SER A 5 33.14 -37.39 25.53
N LEU A 6 32.23 -37.59 26.48
CA LEU A 6 31.13 -38.52 26.27
C LEU A 6 30.42 -38.11 24.97
N PRO A 7 30.14 -39.05 24.05
CA PRO A 7 29.62 -38.73 22.71
C PRO A 7 28.30 -37.94 22.74
N THR A 8 27.63 -37.87 23.89
CA THR A 8 26.39 -37.14 24.15
C THR A 8 26.60 -35.68 24.58
N GLU A 9 27.79 -35.27 24.99
CA GLU A 9 28.06 -33.89 25.47
C GLU A 9 27.98 -32.86 24.32
N SER A 10 28.50 -33.22 23.15
CA SER A 10 28.43 -32.39 21.94
C SER A 10 26.99 -32.19 21.46
N LEU A 11 26.13 -33.20 21.64
CA LEU A 11 24.72 -33.17 21.27
C LEU A 11 23.94 -32.15 22.11
N TYR A 12 24.10 -32.16 23.43
CA TYR A 12 23.34 -31.24 24.31
C TYR A 12 23.78 -29.79 24.17
N LYS A 13 25.08 -29.55 23.96
CA LYS A 13 25.61 -28.22 23.61
C LYS A 13 25.00 -27.73 22.30
N PHE A 14 24.99 -28.57 21.26
CA PHE A 14 24.37 -28.25 19.98
C PHE A 14 22.88 -27.91 20.14
N MET A 15 22.11 -28.72 20.86
CA MET A 15 20.69 -28.45 21.11
C MET A 15 20.47 -27.11 21.82
N ALA A 16 21.29 -26.79 22.82
CA ALA A 16 21.19 -25.54 23.57
C ALA A 16 21.38 -24.32 22.66
N PHE A 17 22.46 -24.33 21.87
CA PHE A 17 22.79 -23.24 20.95
C PHE A 17 21.84 -23.18 19.76
N ALA A 18 21.41 -24.31 19.20
CA ALA A 18 20.42 -24.36 18.14
C ALA A 18 19.10 -23.72 18.59
N GLY A 19 18.65 -24.01 19.83
CA GLY A 19 17.47 -23.37 20.40
C GLY A 19 17.60 -21.84 20.51
N LEU A 20 18.76 -21.35 20.96
CA LEU A 20 19.03 -19.91 21.03
C LEU A 20 19.04 -19.27 19.64
N ILE A 21 19.69 -19.91 18.67
CA ILE A 21 19.72 -19.45 17.27
C ILE A 21 18.30 -19.38 16.70
N ILE A 22 17.45 -20.36 16.98
CA ILE A 22 16.05 -20.33 16.55
C ILE A 22 15.31 -19.13 17.17
N ILE A 23 15.46 -18.90 18.48
CA ILE A 23 14.78 -17.78 19.18
C ILE A 23 15.25 -16.44 18.61
N PHE A 24 16.56 -16.18 18.60
CA PHE A 24 17.11 -14.90 18.16
C PHE A 24 16.97 -14.69 16.66
N GLY A 25 17.14 -15.74 15.86
CA GLY A 25 16.94 -15.71 14.42
C GLY A 25 15.49 -15.40 14.05
N THR A 26 14.54 -16.00 14.76
CA THR A 26 13.10 -15.71 14.60
C THR A 26 12.79 -14.26 14.97
N ALA A 27 13.32 -13.75 16.08
CA ALA A 27 13.11 -12.37 16.50
C ALA A 27 13.69 -11.36 15.49
N ALA A 28 14.91 -11.61 14.99
CA ALA A 28 15.55 -10.78 13.97
C ALA A 28 14.77 -10.80 12.64
N TYR A 29 14.29 -11.97 12.21
CA TYR A 29 13.47 -12.11 11.02
C TYR A 29 12.14 -11.36 11.16
N ALA A 30 11.45 -11.52 12.30
CA ALA A 30 10.20 -10.82 12.58
C ALA A 30 10.38 -9.29 12.56
N TYR A 31 11.46 -8.78 13.15
CA TYR A 31 11.79 -7.36 13.11
C TYR A 31 12.00 -6.84 11.68
N LYS A 32 12.77 -7.57 10.86
CA LYS A 32 12.98 -7.21 9.45
C LYS A 32 11.68 -7.19 8.65
N PHE A 33 10.79 -8.14 8.91
CA PHE A 33 9.50 -8.22 8.23
C PHE A 33 8.56 -7.07 8.63
N LEU A 34 8.43 -6.80 9.94
CA LEU A 34 7.58 -5.71 10.46
C LEU A 34 8.04 -4.33 9.95
N THR A 35 9.34 -4.09 9.89
CA THR A 35 9.88 -2.83 9.36
C THR A 35 9.65 -2.67 7.86
N ALA A 36 9.63 -3.77 7.09
CA ALA A 36 9.28 -3.73 5.67
C ALA A 36 7.81 -3.34 5.46
N ILE A 37 6.88 -3.99 6.18
CA ILE A 37 5.45 -3.65 6.13
C ILE A 37 5.22 -2.19 6.57
N GLY A 38 5.86 -1.76 7.66
CA GLY A 38 5.75 -0.39 8.15
C GLY A 38 6.18 0.66 7.11
N LYS A 39 7.25 0.39 6.34
CA LYS A 39 7.67 1.27 5.24
C LYS A 39 6.63 1.32 4.13
N GLN A 40 6.10 0.18 3.71
CA GLN A 40 5.07 0.14 2.67
C GLN A 40 3.80 0.88 3.10
N LEU A 41 3.38 0.72 4.35
CA LEU A 41 2.23 1.43 4.90
C LEU A 41 2.41 2.96 4.83
N ILE A 42 3.58 3.46 5.19
CA ILE A 42 3.90 4.89 5.10
C ILE A 42 3.85 5.38 3.65
N THR A 43 4.40 4.59 2.70
CA THR A 43 4.34 4.93 1.27
C THR A 43 2.91 5.01 0.77
N VAL A 44 2.07 4.00 1.08
CA VAL A 44 0.66 3.99 0.66
C VAL A 44 -0.11 5.16 1.29
N GLN A 45 0.11 5.47 2.57
CA GLN A 45 -0.51 6.64 3.21
C GLN A 45 -0.10 7.95 2.54
N THR A 46 1.16 8.07 2.15
CA THR A 46 1.67 9.24 1.43
C THR A 46 1.02 9.35 0.06
N ASP A 47 0.92 8.24 -0.68
CA ASP A 47 0.27 8.20 -2.00
C ASP A 47 -1.22 8.57 -1.92
N VAL A 48 -1.93 8.09 -0.89
CA VAL A 48 -3.32 8.48 -0.63
C VAL A 48 -3.42 9.99 -0.39
N ALA A 49 -2.55 10.57 0.43
CA ALA A 49 -2.54 12.00 0.71
C ALA A 49 -2.26 12.83 -0.56
N VAL A 50 -1.29 12.41 -1.37
CA VAL A 50 -0.98 13.04 -2.66
C VAL A 50 -2.18 12.96 -3.61
N PHE A 51 -2.85 11.81 -3.68
CA PHE A 51 -4.03 11.63 -4.52
C PHE A 51 -5.20 12.52 -4.07
N GLN A 52 -5.43 12.65 -2.76
CA GLN A 52 -6.46 13.56 -2.22
C GLN A 52 -6.18 15.02 -2.61
N VAL A 53 -4.92 15.45 -2.56
CA VAL A 53 -4.54 16.81 -2.97
C VAL A 53 -4.69 16.99 -4.49
N LYS A 54 -4.25 16.01 -5.30
CA LYS A 54 -4.39 16.04 -6.76
C LYS A 54 -5.85 16.12 -7.20
N SER A 55 -6.70 15.27 -6.62
CA SER A 55 -8.15 15.26 -6.92
C SER A 55 -8.85 16.55 -6.49
N ALA A 56 -8.49 17.11 -5.34
CA ALA A 56 -9.01 18.41 -4.89
C ALA A 56 -8.61 19.55 -5.86
N LYS A 57 -7.33 19.62 -6.26
CA LYS A 57 -6.83 20.60 -7.22
C LYS A 57 -7.51 20.47 -8.57
N TYR A 58 -7.72 19.23 -9.03
CA TYR A 58 -8.43 18.96 -10.27
C TYR A 58 -9.88 19.45 -10.22
N ARG A 59 -10.61 19.09 -9.15
CA ARG A 59 -12.00 19.54 -8.93
C ARG A 59 -12.12 21.07 -8.90
N GLU A 60 -11.21 21.75 -8.23
CA GLU A 60 -11.17 23.22 -8.21
C GLU A 60 -10.93 23.80 -9.61
N GLY A 61 -10.00 23.23 -10.38
CA GLY A 61 -9.72 23.62 -11.76
C GLY A 61 -10.93 23.46 -12.68
N VAL A 62 -11.64 22.33 -12.58
CA VAL A 62 -12.87 22.07 -13.33
C VAL A 62 -13.96 23.06 -12.96
N LEU A 63 -14.17 23.33 -11.66
CA LEU A 63 -15.17 24.30 -11.20
C LEU A 63 -14.87 25.72 -11.69
N LYS A 64 -13.61 26.16 -11.64
CA LYS A 64 -13.20 27.48 -12.16
C LYS A 64 -13.44 27.59 -13.66
N ARG A 65 -13.10 26.55 -14.44
CA ARG A 65 -13.34 26.53 -15.90
C ARG A 65 -14.83 26.52 -16.22
N MET A 66 -15.63 25.71 -15.52
CA MET A 66 -17.09 25.70 -15.69
C MET A 66 -17.72 27.04 -15.34
N ALA A 67 -17.26 27.70 -14.28
CA ALA A 67 -17.73 29.04 -13.91
C ALA A 67 -17.36 30.10 -14.96
N ALA A 68 -16.13 30.05 -15.49
CA ALA A 68 -15.69 30.94 -16.56
C ALA A 68 -16.52 30.76 -17.84
N ILE A 69 -16.74 29.50 -18.27
CA ILE A 69 -17.59 29.20 -19.43
C ILE A 69 -19.02 29.68 -19.20
N LYS A 70 -19.57 29.47 -18.00
CA LYS A 70 -20.93 29.91 -17.67
C LYS A 70 -21.05 31.44 -17.69
N SER A 71 -20.03 32.16 -17.22
CA SER A 71 -19.97 33.63 -17.30
C SER A 71 -19.86 34.11 -18.74
N GLU A 72 -18.93 33.58 -19.51
CA GLU A 72 -18.69 33.97 -20.91
C GLU A 72 -19.90 33.63 -21.79
N ALA A 73 -20.55 32.48 -21.54
CA ALA A 73 -21.81 32.11 -22.16
C ALA A 73 -22.97 33.01 -21.72
N ALA A 74 -23.00 33.47 -20.46
CA ALA A 74 -24.00 34.44 -19.99
C ALA A 74 -23.78 35.83 -20.58
N ASP A 75 -22.54 36.24 -20.87
CA ASP A 75 -22.23 37.49 -21.56
C ASP A 75 -22.63 37.41 -23.04
N ILE A 76 -22.27 36.32 -23.72
CA ILE A 76 -22.61 36.10 -25.14
C ILE A 76 -24.12 35.87 -25.33
N MET A 77 -24.75 35.03 -24.49
CA MET A 77 -26.20 34.84 -24.54
C MET A 77 -26.93 36.04 -23.94
N GLY A 78 -26.38 36.80 -23.00
CA GLY A 78 -26.98 38.03 -22.48
C GLY A 78 -27.06 39.13 -23.54
N ILE A 79 -26.11 39.14 -24.49
CA ILE A 79 -26.14 39.99 -25.68
C ILE A 79 -27.14 39.47 -26.73
N GLN A 80 -27.29 38.14 -26.89
CA GLN A 80 -28.18 37.54 -27.89
C GLN A 80 -29.60 37.18 -27.40
N LEU A 81 -29.91 37.10 -26.10
CA LEU A 81 -31.21 36.64 -25.58
C LEU A 81 -32.35 37.56 -26.02
N GLY A 82 -32.11 38.87 -26.15
CA GLY A 82 -33.10 39.81 -26.67
C GLY A 82 -33.44 39.64 -28.16
N GLU A 83 -32.53 39.07 -28.96
CA GLU A 83 -32.73 38.79 -30.40
C GLU A 83 -33.14 37.32 -30.64
N LEU A 84 -32.54 36.37 -29.92
CA LEU A 84 -32.82 34.94 -30.01
C LEU A 84 -34.21 34.59 -29.46
N GLU A 85 -34.72 35.32 -28.46
CA GLU A 85 -36.09 35.13 -27.94
C GLU A 85 -37.14 35.62 -28.95
N LYS A 86 -36.83 36.66 -29.74
CA LYS A 86 -37.66 37.07 -30.90
C LYS A 86 -37.61 36.08 -32.05
N GLU A 87 -36.47 35.42 -32.28
CA GLU A 87 -36.31 34.40 -33.33
C GLU A 87 -36.83 33.01 -32.91
N LEU A 88 -36.80 32.65 -31.62
CA LEU A 88 -37.41 31.40 -31.12
C LEU A 88 -38.94 31.45 -31.16
N ILE A 89 -39.55 32.62 -30.92
CA ILE A 89 -41.01 32.79 -31.02
C ILE A 89 -41.49 32.63 -32.47
N SER A 90 -40.69 32.96 -33.48
CA SER A 90 -41.04 32.76 -34.90
C SER A 90 -40.80 31.32 -35.40
N VAL A 91 -39.85 30.59 -34.81
CA VAL A 91 -39.54 29.20 -35.20
C VAL A 91 -40.42 28.16 -34.48
N ARG A 92 -40.92 28.45 -33.27
CA ARG A 92 -41.78 27.51 -32.51
C ARG A 92 -43.15 27.21 -33.15
N THR A 93 -43.52 27.92 -34.22
CA THR A 93 -44.70 27.60 -35.04
C THR A 93 -44.45 26.56 -36.14
N THR A 94 -43.20 26.13 -36.37
CA THR A 94 -42.87 25.18 -37.43
C THR A 94 -41.74 24.24 -36.98
N ASP A 95 -42.13 22.99 -36.73
CA ASP A 95 -41.33 21.76 -36.75
C ASP A 95 -40.72 21.18 -35.45
N ASN A 96 -40.83 19.86 -35.35
CA ASN A 96 -40.83 19.04 -34.13
C ASN A 96 -39.55 18.21 -33.93
N ASN A 97 -38.38 18.66 -34.39
CA ASN A 97 -37.15 17.86 -34.33
C ASN A 97 -35.92 18.62 -33.80
N PRO A 98 -35.58 18.52 -32.50
CA PRO A 98 -34.57 19.37 -31.88
C PRO A 98 -33.10 19.01 -32.20
N VAL A 99 -32.82 17.84 -32.78
CA VAL A 99 -31.43 17.33 -32.92
C VAL A 99 -30.83 17.57 -34.31
N GLY A 100 -31.67 17.71 -35.35
CA GLY A 100 -31.22 18.03 -36.73
C GLY A 100 -31.09 19.53 -37.03
N LEU A 101 -31.54 20.41 -36.13
CA LEU A 101 -31.82 21.82 -36.41
C LEU A 101 -30.60 22.77 -36.31
N TYR A 102 -29.44 22.25 -35.88
CA TYR A 102 -28.22 23.05 -35.68
C TYR A 102 -27.12 22.80 -36.73
N ALA A 103 -27.29 21.81 -37.61
CA ALA A 103 -26.29 21.41 -38.60
C ALA A 103 -26.20 22.33 -39.85
N GLY A 104 -26.93 23.44 -39.88
CA GLY A 104 -26.99 24.33 -41.04
C GLY A 104 -27.34 25.79 -40.76
N LYS A 105 -27.36 26.23 -39.48
CA LYS A 105 -27.57 27.65 -39.16
C LYS A 105 -26.22 28.36 -39.05
N ASN A 106 -26.09 29.49 -39.74
CA ASN A 106 -24.97 30.44 -39.62
C ASN A 106 -24.98 31.04 -38.21
N PHE A 107 -24.51 30.28 -37.22
CA PHE A 107 -24.16 30.81 -35.91
C PHE A 107 -23.19 31.99 -36.10
N SER A 108 -23.31 33.03 -35.28
CA SER A 108 -22.29 34.09 -35.28
C SER A 108 -20.92 33.44 -35.06
N PRO A 109 -19.84 34.00 -35.63
CA PRO A 109 -18.48 33.49 -35.42
C PRO A 109 -18.15 33.25 -33.94
N GLU A 110 -18.72 34.09 -33.05
CA GLU A 110 -18.56 34.01 -31.60
C GLU A 110 -19.22 32.75 -30.99
N ALA A 111 -20.40 32.36 -31.46
CA ALA A 111 -21.08 31.15 -30.99
C ALA A 111 -20.36 29.87 -31.45
N GLN A 112 -19.80 29.86 -32.67
CA GLN A 112 -18.96 28.75 -33.15
C GLN A 112 -17.66 28.63 -32.35
N GLU A 113 -17.04 29.77 -32.02
CA GLU A 113 -15.84 29.81 -31.18
C GLU A 113 -16.12 29.31 -29.76
N LEU A 114 -17.28 29.68 -29.18
CA LEU A 114 -17.72 29.21 -27.88
C LEU A 114 -17.92 27.69 -27.86
N PHE A 115 -18.57 27.11 -28.88
CA PHE A 115 -18.73 25.66 -29.00
C PHE A 115 -17.39 24.93 -29.09
N LYS A 116 -16.44 25.48 -29.86
CA LYS A 116 -15.09 24.90 -30.00
C LYS A 116 -14.29 24.97 -28.68
N LYS A 117 -14.43 26.05 -27.91
CA LYS A 117 -13.84 26.17 -26.57
C LYS A 117 -14.50 25.22 -25.56
N MET A 118 -15.83 25.03 -25.64
CA MET A 118 -16.55 24.07 -24.79
C MET A 118 -16.13 22.63 -25.08
N SER A 119 -15.99 22.23 -26.35
CA SER A 119 -15.52 20.89 -26.71
C SER A 119 -14.08 20.65 -26.26
N ALA A 120 -13.18 21.63 -26.45
CA ALA A 120 -11.80 21.53 -25.98
C ALA A 120 -11.69 21.44 -24.44
N ASN A 121 -12.52 22.16 -23.70
CA ASN A 121 -12.56 22.03 -22.24
C ASN A 121 -13.16 20.70 -21.78
N ARG A 122 -14.13 20.13 -22.52
CA ARG A 122 -14.67 18.80 -22.22
C ARG A 122 -13.60 17.72 -22.36
N GLU A 123 -12.80 17.78 -23.42
CA GLU A 123 -11.68 16.88 -23.63
C GLU A 123 -10.66 16.93 -22.48
N ILE A 124 -10.32 18.12 -21.98
CA ILE A 124 -9.43 18.29 -20.81
C ILE A 124 -10.06 17.74 -19.51
N VAL A 125 -11.39 17.84 -19.37
CA VAL A 125 -12.13 17.29 -18.23
C VAL A 125 -12.16 15.75 -18.30
N ASP A 126 -12.29 15.20 -19.51
CA ASP A 126 -12.26 13.75 -19.70
C ASP A 126 -10.84 13.20 -19.46
N ASP A 127 -9.80 13.84 -20.02
CA ASP A 127 -8.39 13.43 -19.86
C ASP A 127 -7.92 13.40 -18.40
N GLY A 128 -8.26 14.44 -17.62
CA GLY A 128 -7.90 14.44 -16.20
C GLY A 128 -8.79 13.52 -15.35
N GLY A 129 -9.99 13.18 -15.81
CA GLY A 129 -10.78 12.07 -15.27
C GLY A 129 -10.04 10.73 -15.43
N TYR A 130 -9.52 10.47 -16.63
CA TYR A 130 -8.71 9.27 -16.90
C TYR A 130 -7.45 9.21 -16.04
N GLU A 131 -6.74 10.33 -15.83
CA GLU A 131 -5.58 10.36 -14.92
C GLU A 131 -5.96 10.00 -13.47
N LEU A 132 -7.10 10.49 -12.98
CA LEU A 132 -7.59 10.16 -11.65
C LEU A 132 -7.96 8.69 -11.51
N ASP A 133 -8.60 8.12 -12.54
CA ASP A 133 -8.94 6.71 -12.58
C ASP A 133 -7.69 5.82 -12.56
N ILE A 134 -6.66 6.17 -13.33
CA ILE A 134 -5.36 5.47 -13.33
C ILE A 134 -4.73 5.48 -11.94
N ILE A 135 -4.66 6.64 -11.30
CA ILE A 135 -4.06 6.75 -9.95
C ILE A 135 -4.90 5.97 -8.93
N SER A 136 -6.23 5.99 -9.05
CA SER A 136 -7.11 5.23 -8.17
C SER A 136 -6.90 3.71 -8.29
N ALA A 137 -6.69 3.21 -9.52
CA ALA A 137 -6.39 1.81 -9.78
C ALA A 137 -5.01 1.41 -9.24
N GLU A 138 -4.00 2.28 -9.40
CA GLU A 138 -2.67 2.05 -8.81
C GLU A 138 -2.74 1.98 -7.28
N LEU A 139 -3.50 2.88 -6.67
CA LEU A 139 -3.70 2.93 -5.23
C LEU A 139 -4.43 1.68 -4.70
N ALA A 140 -5.47 1.24 -5.42
CA ALA A 140 -6.19 0.00 -5.11
C ALA A 140 -5.24 -1.21 -5.15
N GLY A 141 -4.40 -1.32 -6.18
CA GLY A 141 -3.40 -2.38 -6.28
C GLY A 141 -2.39 -2.38 -5.11
N LYS A 142 -1.94 -1.19 -4.68
CA LYS A 142 -1.06 -1.05 -3.51
C LYS A 142 -1.76 -1.44 -2.20
N ILE A 143 -3.04 -1.10 -2.05
CA ILE A 143 -3.85 -1.49 -0.88
C ILE A 143 -4.05 -3.02 -0.85
N ASP A 144 -4.33 -3.63 -1.99
CA ASP A 144 -4.47 -5.09 -2.10
C ASP A 144 -3.17 -5.82 -1.75
N LEU A 145 -2.03 -5.30 -2.22
CA LEU A 145 -0.71 -5.82 -1.83
C LEU A 145 -0.51 -5.74 -0.31
N LEU A 146 -0.83 -4.59 0.30
CA LEU A 146 -0.70 -4.39 1.74
C LEU A 146 -1.64 -5.31 2.53
N ALA A 147 -2.86 -5.54 2.03
CA ALA A 147 -3.81 -6.47 2.62
C ALA A 147 -3.30 -7.92 2.57
N PHE A 148 -2.69 -8.32 1.45
CA PHE A 148 -2.04 -9.61 1.31
C PHE A 148 -0.87 -9.78 2.28
N GLU A 149 0.01 -8.78 2.40
CA GLU A 149 1.13 -8.80 3.35
C GLU A 149 0.65 -8.86 4.81
N THR A 150 -0.42 -8.14 5.14
CA THR A 150 -1.06 -8.19 6.47
C THR A 150 -1.61 -9.59 6.78
N ARG A 151 -2.12 -10.31 5.78
CA ARG A 151 -2.55 -11.70 5.96
C ARG A 151 -1.36 -12.62 6.24
N GLN A 152 -0.23 -12.41 5.57
CA GLN A 152 1.00 -13.14 5.85
C GLN A 152 1.54 -12.85 7.26
N GLU A 153 1.37 -11.63 7.77
CA GLU A 153 1.77 -11.26 9.13
C GLU A 153 1.14 -12.18 10.19
N ARG A 154 -0.12 -12.62 10.01
CA ARG A 154 -0.78 -13.55 10.94
C ARG A 154 -0.09 -14.91 10.96
N LEU A 155 0.22 -15.46 9.79
CA LEU A 155 0.93 -16.73 9.68
C LEU A 155 2.33 -16.61 10.27
N LEU A 156 3.01 -15.48 10.02
CA LEU A 156 4.30 -15.20 10.61
C LEU A 156 4.23 -15.15 12.13
N LYS A 157 3.25 -14.46 12.73
CA LYS A 157 3.07 -14.41 14.19
C LYS A 157 2.91 -15.81 14.79
N ILE A 158 2.07 -16.65 14.18
CA ILE A 158 1.89 -18.04 14.62
C ILE A 158 3.21 -18.80 14.51
N GLY A 159 3.90 -18.68 13.38
CA GLY A 159 5.22 -19.28 13.16
C GLY A 159 6.26 -18.82 14.20
N CYS A 160 6.28 -17.53 14.53
CA CYS A 160 7.19 -16.99 15.54
C CYS A 160 6.91 -17.57 16.93
N VAL A 161 5.64 -17.68 17.34
CA VAL A 161 5.28 -18.30 18.62
C VAL A 161 5.72 -19.75 18.67
N ILE A 162 5.45 -20.52 17.62
CA ILE A 162 5.88 -21.93 17.53
C ILE A 162 7.41 -22.04 17.60
N SER A 163 8.14 -21.24 16.82
CA SER A 163 9.61 -21.24 16.83
C SER A 163 10.19 -20.86 18.18
N ILE A 164 9.61 -19.87 18.88
CA ILE A 164 10.04 -19.49 20.23
C ILE A 164 9.80 -20.64 21.22
N LEU A 165 8.64 -21.30 21.15
CA LEU A 165 8.33 -22.45 22.01
C LEU A 165 9.32 -23.59 21.77
N VAL A 166 9.51 -23.99 20.51
CA VAL A 166 10.44 -25.06 20.13
C VAL A 166 11.88 -24.71 20.52
N GLY A 167 12.32 -23.48 20.23
CA GLY A 167 13.64 -22.99 20.60
C GLY A 167 13.84 -22.99 22.12
N SER A 168 12.83 -22.56 22.89
CA SER A 168 12.89 -22.53 24.36
C SER A 168 12.99 -23.93 24.96
N VAL A 169 12.23 -24.90 24.41
CA VAL A 169 12.32 -26.31 24.81
C VAL A 169 13.71 -26.87 24.51
N LEU A 170 14.24 -26.65 23.30
CA LEU A 170 15.59 -27.09 22.91
C LEU A 170 16.67 -26.49 23.79
N THR A 171 16.60 -25.18 24.05
CA THR A 171 17.53 -24.46 24.93
C THR A 171 17.48 -25.01 26.34
N TYR A 172 16.29 -25.17 26.91
CA TYR A 172 16.12 -25.71 28.27
C TYR A 172 16.65 -27.14 28.39
N TYR A 173 16.25 -28.05 27.50
CA TYR A 173 16.72 -29.44 27.51
C TYR A 173 18.23 -29.53 27.26
N GLY A 174 18.75 -28.77 26.30
CA GLY A 174 20.17 -28.72 25.99
C GLY A 174 21.01 -28.29 27.19
N PHE A 175 20.69 -27.16 27.82
CA PHE A 175 21.42 -26.71 29.01
C PHE A 175 21.25 -27.63 30.20
N LYS A 176 20.04 -28.13 30.46
CA LYS A 176 19.77 -29.03 31.59
C LYS A 176 20.60 -30.31 31.51
N HIS A 177 20.59 -30.99 30.36
CA HIS A 177 21.34 -32.23 30.20
C HIS A 177 22.84 -32.01 30.07
N TRP A 178 23.26 -30.90 29.46
CA TRP A 178 24.66 -30.53 29.47
C TRP A 178 25.19 -30.32 30.89
N ALA A 179 24.46 -29.57 31.75
CA ALA A 179 24.86 -29.35 33.13
C ALA A 179 25.01 -30.68 33.91
N VAL A 180 24.06 -31.60 33.76
CA VAL A 180 24.13 -32.93 34.39
C VAL A 180 25.34 -33.73 33.91
N MET A 181 25.65 -33.70 32.61
CA MET A 181 26.82 -34.40 32.07
C MET A 181 28.14 -33.76 32.51
N GLN A 182 28.16 -32.43 32.61
CA GLN A 182 29.32 -31.68 33.11
C GLN A 182 29.60 -32.02 34.58
N ASP A 183 28.57 -32.01 35.43
CA ASP A 183 28.69 -32.38 36.84
C ASP A 183 29.23 -33.81 37.01
N TYR A 184 28.81 -34.74 36.14
CA TYR A 184 29.31 -36.11 36.15
C TYR A 184 30.79 -36.17 35.75
N ALA A 185 31.17 -35.48 34.66
CA ALA A 185 32.55 -35.40 34.20
C ALA A 185 33.46 -34.79 35.26
N ASP A 186 33.05 -33.69 35.89
CA ASP A 186 33.80 -33.01 36.93
C ASP A 186 34.03 -33.91 38.15
N ARG A 187 33.01 -34.66 38.58
CA ARG A 187 33.16 -35.64 39.69
C ARG A 187 34.14 -36.76 39.37
N VAL A 188 34.15 -37.27 38.14
CA VAL A 188 35.09 -38.30 37.69
C VAL A 188 36.52 -37.75 37.70
N LEU A 189 36.72 -36.54 37.16
CA LEU A 189 38.04 -35.90 37.12
C LEU A 189 38.60 -35.60 38.52
N ILE A 190 37.76 -35.13 39.44
CA ILE A 190 38.14 -34.90 40.82
C ILE A 190 38.58 -36.23 41.48
N LYS A 191 37.83 -37.32 41.26
CA LYS A 191 38.18 -38.63 41.81
C LYS A 191 39.53 -39.12 41.28
N GLU A 192 39.75 -39.05 39.96
CA GLU A 192 41.03 -39.42 39.36
C GLU A 192 42.20 -38.58 39.85
N ALA A 193 41.99 -37.28 40.09
CA ALA A 193 43.02 -36.41 40.64
C ALA A 193 43.39 -36.79 42.08
N ILE A 194 42.41 -37.13 42.92
CA ILE A 194 42.63 -37.60 44.29
C ILE A 194 43.39 -38.93 44.28
N ASP A 195 43.01 -39.87 43.42
CA ASP A 195 43.63 -41.19 43.34
C ASP A 195 45.10 -41.13 42.89
N LYS A 196 45.48 -40.14 42.06
CA LYS A 196 46.87 -39.89 41.65
C LYS A 196 47.75 -39.24 42.73
N LEU A 197 47.14 -38.62 43.74
CA LEU A 197 47.86 -37.97 44.83
C LEU A 197 48.15 -38.92 46.00
N LYS A 198 47.53 -40.11 46.01
CA LYS A 198 47.78 -41.18 46.98
C LYS A 198 48.85 -42.14 46.46
#